data_AF-A0A414WHE3-F1
#
_entry.id   AF-A0A414WHE3-F1
#
_cell.length_a   1.000
_cell.length_b   1.000
_cell.length_c   1.000
_cell.angle_alpha   90.00
_cell.angle_beta   90.00
_cell.angle_gamma   90.00
#
_symmetry.space_group_name_H-M   'P 1'
#
loop_
_entity.id
_entity.type
_entity.pdbx_description
1 polymer ?
#
loop_
_entity_poly.entity_id
_entity_poly.type
_entity_poly.pdbx_seq_one_letter_code
_entity_poly.pdbx_strand_id
1 'polypeptide(L)'
;MKRKKKNTLMYGKIVARIDLESFKRLSEIRDKYGFSSNYEIIQYLVACFLRVADPEHAAEIEPVPDEIQDMFADYSQAERHFEFVKPKRKMPQYKLDEIQGQFRLWQD
;
A
#
# COMPACT_ATOMS: atom_id res chain seq x y z
N MET A 1 -33.12 -23.53 -0.75
CA MET A 1 -31.69 -23.57 -0.37
C MET A 1 -31.26 -22.18 0.08
N LYS A 2 -30.91 -21.98 1.37
CA LYS A 2 -30.43 -20.68 1.86
C LYS A 2 -28.99 -20.46 1.38
N ARG A 3 -28.77 -19.43 0.55
CA ARG A 3 -27.47 -19.03 0.02
C ARG A 3 -26.58 -18.62 1.20
N LYS A 4 -25.52 -19.38 1.52
CA LYS A 4 -24.53 -18.97 2.52
C LYS A 4 -23.96 -17.61 2.09
N LYS A 5 -24.21 -16.55 2.88
CA LYS A 5 -23.53 -15.26 2.72
C LYS A 5 -22.03 -15.55 2.86
N LYS A 6 -21.27 -15.39 1.79
CA LYS A 6 -19.81 -15.32 1.90
C LYS A 6 -19.52 -14.09 2.76
N ASN A 7 -18.84 -14.26 3.89
CA ASN A 7 -18.24 -13.13 4.61
C ASN A 7 -17.23 -12.50 3.66
N THR A 8 -17.64 -11.44 2.97
CA THR A 8 -16.74 -10.67 2.13
C THR A 8 -15.82 -9.92 3.08
N LEU A 9 -14.56 -10.33 3.16
CA LEU A 9 -13.53 -9.54 3.82
C LEU A 9 -13.51 -8.15 3.15
N MET A 10 -13.67 -7.10 3.96
CA MET A 10 -13.63 -5.72 3.49
C MET A 10 -12.17 -5.27 3.50
N TYR A 11 -11.68 -4.76 2.37
CA TYR A 11 -10.30 -4.29 2.24
C TYR A 11 -10.28 -2.79 1.94
N GLY A 12 -9.38 -2.06 2.61
CA GLY A 12 -9.05 -0.68 2.28
C GLY A 12 -7.88 -0.63 1.27
N LYS A 13 -7.95 0.27 0.28
CA LYS A 13 -6.84 0.50 -0.66
C LYS A 13 -5.99 1.67 -0.20
N ILE A 14 -4.71 1.42 0.07
CA ILE A 14 -3.69 2.44 0.31
C ILE A 14 -3.05 2.81 -1.03
N VAL A 15 -2.98 4.11 -1.34
CA VAL A 15 -2.31 4.62 -2.54
C VAL A 15 -1.19 5.57 -2.11
N ALA A 16 0.06 5.17 -2.33
CA ALA A 16 1.24 5.98 -2.12
C ALA A 16 1.83 6.45 -3.45
N ARG A 17 2.40 7.65 -3.48
CA ARG A 17 3.17 8.16 -4.62
C ARG A 17 4.61 8.30 -4.21
N ILE A 18 5.47 7.63 -4.97
CA ILE A 18 6.92 7.70 -4.84
C ILE A 18 7.49 8.09 -6.21
N ASP A 19 8.72 8.58 -6.22
CA ASP A 19 9.42 8.88 -7.48
C ASP A 19 9.71 7.59 -8.27
N LEU A 20 10.03 7.76 -9.55
CA LEU A 20 10.22 6.63 -10.47
C LEU A 20 11.45 5.78 -10.11
N GLU A 21 12.50 6.41 -9.55
CA GLU A 21 13.72 5.71 -9.16
C GLU A 21 13.45 4.81 -7.94
N SER A 22 12.78 5.34 -6.92
CA SER A 22 12.32 4.57 -5.76
C SER A 22 11.40 3.43 -6.16
N PHE A 23 10.50 3.64 -7.12
CA PHE A 23 9.62 2.58 -7.63
C PHE A 23 10.38 1.46 -8.33
N LYS A 24 11.41 1.79 -9.12
CA LYS A 24 12.28 0.80 -9.77
C LYS A 24 13.06 -0.01 -8.73
N ARG A 25 13.72 0.67 -7.79
CA ARG A 25 14.46 0.05 -6.69
C ARG A 25 13.57 -0.90 -5.87
N LEU A 26 12.33 -0.50 -5.59
CA LEU A 26 11.36 -1.34 -4.88
C LEU A 26 11.00 -2.61 -5.68
N SER A 27 10.87 -2.48 -7.00
CA SER A 27 10.57 -3.62 -7.88
C SER A 27 11.75 -4.59 -7.99
N GLU A 28 12.98 -4.10 -8.00
CA GLU A 28 14.19 -4.94 -7.97
C GLU A 28 14.31 -5.70 -6.64
N ILE A 29 14.02 -5.05 -5.51
CA ILE A 29 13.96 -5.68 -4.19
C ILE A 29 12.87 -6.75 -4.16
N ARG A 30 11.67 -6.45 -4.69
CA ARG A 30 10.59 -7.44 -4.82
C ARG A 30 11.10 -8.72 -5.48
N ASP A 31 11.74 -8.59 -6.64
CA ASP A 31 12.23 -9.74 -7.40
C ASP A 31 13.36 -10.47 -6.67
N LYS A 32 14.29 -9.73 -6.05
CA LYS A 32 15.41 -10.29 -5.29
C LYS A 32 14.97 -11.14 -4.11
N TYR A 33 13.96 -10.70 -3.37
CA TYR A 33 13.50 -11.35 -2.13
C TYR A 33 12.25 -12.23 -2.34
N GLY A 34 11.78 -12.39 -3.58
CA GLY A 34 10.71 -13.34 -3.91
C GLY A 34 9.30 -12.87 -3.53
N PHE A 35 9.08 -11.56 -3.39
CA PHE A 35 7.73 -11.02 -3.16
C PHE A 35 6.90 -11.12 -4.45
N SER A 36 5.61 -11.41 -4.32
CA SER A 36 4.64 -11.48 -5.42
C SER A 36 4.39 -10.12 -6.07
N SER A 37 4.46 -9.03 -5.29
CA SER A 37 4.20 -7.67 -5.78
C SER A 37 4.74 -6.60 -4.85
N ASN A 38 4.88 -5.37 -5.36
CA ASN A 38 5.22 -4.22 -4.53
C ASN A 38 4.14 -3.94 -3.47
N TYR A 39 2.89 -4.38 -3.70
CA TYR A 39 1.80 -4.28 -2.73
C TYR A 39 2.03 -5.20 -1.53
N GLU A 40 2.60 -6.39 -1.74
CA GLU A 40 2.91 -7.32 -0.64
C GLU A 40 3.97 -6.73 0.28
N ILE A 41 5.00 -6.08 -0.27
CA ILE A 41 6.00 -5.37 0.54
C ILE A 41 5.33 -4.28 1.39
N ILE A 42 4.43 -3.49 0.80
CA ILE A 42 3.71 -2.43 1.53
C ILE A 42 2.80 -3.04 2.60
N GLN A 43 2.08 -4.13 2.29
CA GLN A 43 1.23 -4.83 3.26
C GLN A 43 2.05 -5.38 4.43
N TYR A 44 3.22 -5.97 4.15
CA TYR A 44 4.15 -6.46 5.15
C TYR A 44 4.64 -5.33 6.07
N LEU A 45 5.09 -4.20 5.49
CA LEU A 45 5.52 -3.04 6.27
C LEU A 45 4.40 -2.49 7.15
N VAL A 46 3.17 -2.40 6.62
CA VAL A 46 1.99 -1.97 7.41
C VAL A 46 1.70 -2.96 8.54
N ALA A 47 1.79 -4.26 8.29
CA ALA A 47 1.59 -5.28 9.32
C ALA A 47 2.65 -5.20 10.42
N CYS A 48 3.93 -5.08 10.06
CA CYS A 48 5.02 -4.90 11.03
C CYS A 48 4.82 -3.64 11.88
N PHE A 49 4.50 -2.51 11.25
CA PHE A 49 4.24 -1.26 11.94
C PHE A 49 3.09 -1.38 12.95
N LEU A 50 1.95 -1.97 12.53
CA LEU A 50 0.80 -2.15 13.41
C LEU A 50 1.08 -3.11 14.57
N ARG A 51 1.88 -4.17 14.37
CA ARG A 51 2.24 -5.10 15.46
C ARG A 51 3.05 -4.42 16.56
N VAL A 52 3.87 -3.43 16.23
CA VAL A 52 4.63 -2.66 17.24
C VAL A 52 3.79 -1.51 17.80
N ALA A 53 3.01 -0.82 16.96
CA ALA A 53 2.27 0.38 17.35
C ALA A 53 0.98 0.08 18.11
N ASP A 54 0.39 -1.07 17.85
CA ASP A 54 -0.88 -1.53 18.43
C ASP A 54 -0.83 -3.05 18.71
N PRO A 55 0.00 -3.49 19.68
CA PRO A 55 0.16 -4.90 19.99
C PRO A 55 -1.11 -5.53 20.59
N GLU A 56 -2.00 -4.74 21.21
CA GLU A 56 -3.24 -5.23 21.83
C GLU A 56 -4.22 -5.84 20.80
N HIS A 57 -4.17 -5.36 19.55
CA HIS A 57 -5.03 -5.82 18.46
C HIS A 57 -4.33 -6.78 17.49
N ALA A 58 -3.09 -7.18 17.78
CA ALA A 58 -2.36 -8.13 16.96
C ALA A 58 -2.97 -9.54 17.09
N ALA A 59 -3.46 -10.09 15.97
CA ALA A 59 -4.02 -11.44 15.93
C ALA A 59 -2.93 -12.55 15.99
N GLU A 60 -1.67 -12.20 15.74
CA GLU A 60 -0.55 -13.14 15.69
C GLU A 60 0.27 -13.09 17.00
N ILE A 61 0.49 -14.29 17.57
CA ILE A 61 1.16 -14.51 18.86
C ILE A 61 2.70 -14.46 18.73
N GLU A 62 3.23 -14.54 17.50
CA GLU A 62 4.68 -14.58 17.30
C GLU A 62 5.33 -13.26 17.74
N PRO A 63 6.46 -13.28 18.47
CA PRO A 63 7.14 -12.05 18.82
C PRO A 63 7.66 -11.38 17.55
N VAL A 64 7.43 -10.07 17.41
CA VAL A 64 8.06 -9.26 16.36
C VAL A 64 9.58 -9.33 16.57
N PRO A 65 10.40 -9.57 15.54
CA PRO A 65 11.86 -9.59 15.69
C PRO A 65 12.39 -8.29 16.31
N ASP A 66 13.39 -8.37 17.18
CA ASP A 66 13.93 -7.23 17.94
C ASP A 66 14.36 -6.06 17.03
N GLU A 67 14.95 -6.36 15.86
CA GLU A 67 15.32 -5.36 14.85
C GLU A 67 14.14 -4.50 14.36
N ILE A 68 12.95 -5.11 14.26
CA ILE A 68 11.73 -4.42 13.83
C ILE A 68 11.11 -3.67 14.99
N GLN A 69 11.23 -4.19 16.22
CA GLN A 69 10.78 -3.46 17.42
C GLN A 69 11.58 -2.17 17.58
N ASP A 70 12.91 -2.24 17.51
CA ASP A 70 13.80 -1.08 17.65
C ASP A 70 13.56 -0.03 16.54
N MET A 71 13.25 -0.46 15.31
CA MET A 71 12.96 0.44 14.19
C MET A 71 11.71 1.30 14.41
N PHE A 72 10.75 0.82 15.22
CA PHE A 72 9.48 1.50 15.46
C PHE A 72 9.25 1.93 16.92
N ALA A 73 10.16 1.60 17.85
CA ALA A 73 9.99 1.83 19.29
C ALA A 73 9.84 3.30 19.67
N ASP A 74 10.47 4.22 18.92
CA ASP A 74 10.48 5.65 19.24
C ASP A 74 9.51 6.44 18.34
N TYR A 75 8.21 6.27 18.56
CA TYR A 75 7.14 7.01 17.86
C TYR A 75 7.20 8.54 18.08
N SER A 76 8.08 9.01 18.96
CA SER A 76 8.18 10.40 19.40
C SER A 76 8.86 11.33 18.38
N GLN A 77 9.58 10.79 17.40
CA GLN A 77 10.26 11.53 16.33
C GLN A 77 9.55 11.38 14.97
N ALA A 78 8.22 11.34 14.95
CA ALA A 78 7.44 11.39 13.70
C ALA A 78 7.52 12.77 12.99
N GLU A 79 8.58 13.56 13.26
CA GLU A 79 8.95 14.67 12.38
C GLU A 79 9.15 14.09 10.98
N ARG A 80 8.38 14.61 10.02
CA ARG A 80 8.26 14.05 8.68
C ARG A 80 9.59 14.14 7.93
N HIS A 81 10.41 13.11 8.04
CA HIS A 81 11.63 12.96 7.24
C HIS A 81 11.36 12.56 5.79
N PHE A 82 10.10 12.53 5.35
CA PHE A 82 9.73 12.29 3.96
C PHE A 82 8.76 13.37 3.47
N GLU A 83 8.94 13.79 2.22
CA GLU A 83 7.99 14.67 1.55
C GLU A 83 6.70 13.88 1.27
N PHE A 84 5.67 14.11 2.07
CA PHE A 84 4.36 13.52 1.82
C PHE A 84 3.78 14.08 0.51
N VAL A 85 3.88 13.29 -0.55
CA VAL A 85 3.21 13.59 -1.81
C VAL A 85 1.76 13.12 -1.72
N LYS A 86 0.85 14.06 -1.47
CA LYS A 86 -0.59 13.78 -1.52
C LYS A 86 -0.92 13.11 -2.85
N PRO A 87 -1.62 11.96 -2.86
CA PRO A 87 -2.04 11.35 -4.11
C PRO A 87 -2.85 12.36 -4.94
N LYS A 88 -2.38 12.76 -6.14
CA LYS A 88 -3.20 13.59 -7.04
C LYS A 88 -4.51 12.83 -7.26
N ARG A 89 -5.62 13.56 -7.14
CA ARG A 89 -6.97 13.06 -7.44
C ARG A 89 -6.94 12.36 -8.80
N LYS A 90 -7.70 11.26 -8.94
CA LYS A 90 -7.88 10.59 -10.25
C LYS A 90 -8.15 11.67 -11.29
N MET A 91 -7.42 11.64 -12.41
CA MET A 91 -7.83 12.48 -13.53
C MET A 91 -9.26 12.07 -13.90
N PRO A 92 -10.15 13.04 -14.13
CA PRO A 92 -11.49 12.74 -14.62
C PRO A 92 -11.40 11.80 -15.83
N GLN A 93 -12.32 10.83 -15.91
CA GLN A 93 -12.30 9.80 -16.96
C GLN A 93 -12.16 10.43 -18.36
N TYR A 94 -12.86 11.54 -18.62
CA TYR A 94 -12.77 12.24 -19.90
C TYR A 94 -11.32 12.59 -20.27
N LYS A 95 -10.50 13.12 -19.34
CA LYS A 95 -9.09 13.46 -19.62
C LYS A 95 -8.22 12.23 -19.90
N LEU A 96 -8.55 11.08 -19.29
CA LEU A 96 -7.87 9.83 -19.59
C LEU A 96 -8.22 9.36 -21.00
N ASP A 97 -9.49 9.49 -21.39
CA ASP A 97 -9.97 9.14 -22.72
C ASP A 97 -9.31 10.04 -23.80
N GLU A 98 -9.13 11.35 -23.54
CA GLU A 98 -8.40 12.28 -24.44
C GLU A 98 -6.94 11.84 -24.65
N ILE A 99 -6.22 11.53 -23.57
CA ILE A 99 -4.81 11.12 -23.60
C ILE A 99 -4.64 9.77 -24.28
N GLN A 100 -5.61 8.87 -24.11
CA GLN A 100 -5.60 7.53 -24.71
C GLN A 100 -6.13 7.53 -26.15
N GLY A 101 -6.43 8.69 -26.72
CA GLY A 101 -6.99 8.80 -28.08
C GLY A 101 -8.37 8.17 -28.23
N GLN A 102 -9.06 7.89 -27.12
CA GLN A 102 -10.40 7.32 -27.07
C GLN A 102 -11.46 8.44 -27.11
N PHE A 103 -11.25 9.46 -27.95
CA PHE A 103 -12.27 10.47 -28.20
C PHE A 103 -13.44 9.80 -28.95
N ARG A 104 -14.50 9.48 -28.19
CA ARG A 104 -15.87 9.17 -28.61
C ARG A 104 -16.02 8.40 -29.93
N LEU A 105 -16.05 7.07 -29.82
CA LEU A 105 -16.67 6.17 -30.81
C LEU A 105 -18.22 6.28 -30.86
N TRP A 106 -18.81 7.35 -30.31
CA TRP A 106 -20.27 7.54 -30.20
C TRP A 106 -20.69 8.99 -30.40
N GLN A 107 -20.07 9.69 -31.35
CA GLN A 107 -20.74 10.81 -32.02
C GLN A 107 -20.77 10.53 -33.52
N ASP A 108 -22.01 10.28 -33.94
CA ASP A 108 -22.58 9.99 -35.26
C ASP A 108 -22.32 8.61 -35.87
#